data_AF-A0A1F3M5H3-F1
#
_entry.id   AF-A0A1F3M5H3-F1
#
_cell.length_a   1.000
_cell.length_b   1.000
_cell.length_c   1.000
_cell.angle_alpha   90.00
_cell.angle_beta   90.00
_cell.angle_gamma   90.00
#
_symmetry.space_group_name_H-M   'P 1'
#
loop_
_entity.id
_entity.type
_entity.pdbx_description
1 polymer ?
#
loop_
_entity_poly.entity_id
_entity_poly.type
_entity_poly.pdbx_seq_one_letter_code
_entity_poly.pdbx_strand_id
1 'polypeptide(L)'
;MNMKNAIKFSALLMVTLVMMMSAGCKKDSSSATKEFMKLTIDGQAKDVPVYEAHLLSDLNIVGSISDDYKQIWIYLPEDFTIGTHALNSQQTDHYAISYIDGLKNDGVTPDLYHQESGSIEITEYDVESGKLTGTFYVKCINDQEKVINITNGSFLVFI
;
A
#
# COMPACT_ATOMS: atom_id res chain seq x y z
N MET A 1 10.52 -22.46 59.11
CA MET A 1 9.38 -22.90 58.28
C MET A 1 8.29 -23.40 59.23
N ASN A 2 7.25 -22.60 59.46
CA ASN A 2 6.09 -22.99 60.26
C ASN A 2 4.90 -22.12 59.86
N MET A 3 3.92 -22.78 59.24
CA MET A 3 2.71 -22.25 58.64
C MET A 3 1.63 -22.18 59.73
N LYS A 4 1.02 -21.01 59.95
CA LYS A 4 -0.18 -20.89 60.81
C LYS A 4 -1.27 -20.13 60.07
N ASN A 5 -2.31 -20.90 59.77
CA ASN A 5 -3.58 -20.53 59.19
C ASN A 5 -4.31 -19.47 60.02
N ALA A 6 -5.03 -18.58 59.34
CA ALA A 6 -6.31 -18.06 59.86
C ALA A 6 -7.17 -17.56 58.69
N ILE A 7 -8.01 -18.45 58.18
CA ILE A 7 -9.16 -18.14 57.35
C ILE A 7 -10.27 -17.64 58.29
N LYS A 8 -10.86 -16.47 58.02
CA LYS A 8 -12.18 -16.10 58.51
C LYS A 8 -13.03 -15.58 57.36
N PHE A 9 -14.00 -16.41 56.98
CA PHE A 9 -15.20 -16.09 56.22
C PHE A 9 -15.99 -14.99 56.93
N SER A 10 -16.43 -13.96 56.21
CA SER A 10 -17.76 -13.41 56.43
C SER A 10 -18.31 -12.85 55.13
N ALA A 11 -19.42 -13.43 54.72
CA ALA A 11 -20.16 -13.09 53.53
C ALA A 11 -20.94 -11.78 53.75
N LEU A 12 -20.92 -10.87 52.78
CA LEU A 12 -22.15 -10.15 52.46
C LEU A 12 -22.28 -9.95 50.97
N LEU A 13 -23.37 -10.55 50.50
CA LEU A 13 -23.95 -10.59 49.18
C LEU A 13 -24.43 -9.18 48.78
N MET A 14 -23.98 -8.65 47.63
CA MET A 14 -24.82 -7.76 46.85
C MET A 14 -24.52 -7.92 45.36
N VAL A 15 -25.20 -8.91 44.80
CA VAL A 15 -25.38 -9.11 43.36
C VAL A 15 -26.13 -7.89 42.82
N THR A 16 -25.50 -7.12 41.93
CA THR A 16 -26.25 -6.24 41.03
C THR A 16 -25.92 -6.64 39.59
N LEU A 17 -26.81 -7.46 39.06
CA LEU A 17 -26.87 -7.94 37.69
C LEU A 17 -27.35 -6.78 36.80
N VAL A 18 -26.44 -6.08 36.12
CA VAL A 18 -26.80 -5.14 35.06
C VAL A 18 -26.73 -5.89 33.73
N MET A 19 -27.85 -6.53 33.37
CA MET A 19 -28.10 -6.98 31.99
C MET A 19 -28.45 -5.77 31.14
N MET A 20 -27.44 -5.19 30.51
CA MET A 20 -27.67 -4.37 29.31
C MET A 20 -27.36 -5.24 28.09
N MET A 21 -28.41 -5.92 27.61
CA MET A 21 -28.46 -6.43 26.25
C MET A 21 -28.46 -5.22 25.32
N SER A 22 -27.27 -4.81 24.87
CA SER A 22 -27.18 -4.14 23.58
C SER A 22 -27.13 -5.25 22.52
N ALA A 23 -28.25 -5.44 21.84
CA ALA A 23 -28.24 -5.93 20.47
C ALA A 23 -27.51 -4.91 19.61
N GLY A 24 -26.19 -4.87 19.74
CA GLY A 24 -25.29 -4.17 18.83
C GLY A 24 -24.88 -5.18 17.79
N CYS A 25 -25.32 -4.97 16.55
CA CYS A 25 -25.00 -5.77 15.38
C CYS A 25 -23.59 -6.38 15.49
N LYS A 26 -23.50 -7.71 15.36
CA LYS A 26 -22.31 -8.28 14.73
C LYS A 26 -22.27 -7.66 13.34
N LYS A 27 -21.60 -6.52 13.21
CA LYS A 27 -21.02 -6.12 11.95
C LYS A 27 -20.04 -7.25 11.69
N ASP A 28 -20.41 -8.16 10.81
CA ASP A 28 -19.44 -9.01 10.15
C ASP A 28 -18.43 -8.04 9.57
N SER A 29 -17.33 -7.82 10.28
CA SER A 29 -16.14 -7.27 9.69
C SER A 29 -15.59 -8.42 8.85
N SER A 30 -16.22 -8.64 7.70
CA SER A 30 -15.46 -8.95 6.51
C SER A 30 -14.46 -7.82 6.41
N SER A 31 -13.31 -8.02 7.04
CA SER A 31 -12.14 -7.18 6.87
C SER A 31 -11.62 -7.56 5.50
N ALA A 32 -12.37 -7.19 4.46
CA ALA A 32 -11.84 -7.16 3.12
C ALA A 32 -10.56 -6.34 3.23
N THR A 33 -9.43 -7.00 2.99
CA THR A 33 -8.14 -6.32 2.99
C THR A 33 -8.27 -5.17 2.00
N LYS A 34 -8.20 -3.94 2.52
CA LYS A 34 -8.35 -2.77 1.68
C LYS A 34 -7.10 -2.64 0.82
N GLU A 35 -7.27 -2.33 -0.46
CA GLU A 35 -6.17 -1.97 -1.34
C GLU A 35 -5.34 -0.84 -0.73
N PHE A 36 -4.02 -0.93 -0.89
CA PHE A 36 -3.12 0.08 -0.38
C PHE A 36 -1.87 0.21 -1.24
N MET A 37 -1.27 1.39 -1.18
CA MET A 37 0.11 1.61 -1.56
C MET A 37 0.80 2.44 -0.47
N LYS A 38 2.02 2.08 -0.12
CA LYS A 38 2.85 2.77 0.88
C LYS A 38 4.25 2.91 0.35
N LEU A 39 4.88 4.05 0.60
CA LEU A 39 6.23 4.34 0.11
C LEU A 39 6.87 5.50 0.88
N THR A 40 8.17 5.69 0.70
CA THR A 40 8.93 6.81 1.21
C THR A 40 9.48 7.63 0.04
N ILE A 41 9.16 8.92 -0.05
CA ILE A 41 9.69 9.85 -1.06
C ILE A 41 10.70 10.77 -0.38
N ASP A 42 11.95 10.74 -0.82
CA ASP A 42 13.03 11.58 -0.29
C ASP A 42 13.11 11.56 1.25
N GLY A 43 12.96 10.36 1.82
CA GLY A 43 12.98 10.12 3.26
C GLY A 43 11.66 10.37 4.01
N GLN A 44 10.61 10.87 3.34
CA GLN A 44 9.29 11.12 3.94
C GLN A 44 8.31 9.99 3.62
N ALA A 45 7.83 9.28 4.64
CA ALA A 45 6.83 8.23 4.48
C ALA A 45 5.48 8.79 4.01
N LYS A 46 4.81 8.05 3.12
CA LYS A 46 3.52 8.38 2.51
C LYS A 46 2.64 7.13 2.47
N ASP A 47 1.42 7.27 2.97
CA ASP A 47 0.31 6.37 2.64
C ASP A 47 -0.38 6.92 1.38
N VAL A 48 -0.47 6.09 0.34
CA VAL A 48 -0.91 6.47 -1.00
C VAL A 48 -2.20 5.72 -1.31
N PRO A 49 -3.36 6.41 -1.34
CA PRO A 49 -4.58 5.83 -1.86
C PRO A 49 -4.38 5.32 -3.28
N VAL A 50 -4.72 4.05 -3.51
CA VAL A 50 -4.83 3.49 -4.87
C VAL A 50 -6.17 3.95 -5.43
N TYR A 51 -6.14 4.59 -6.59
CA TYR A 51 -7.33 5.09 -7.26
C TYR A 51 -7.73 4.20 -8.44
N GLU A 52 -6.76 3.62 -9.14
CA GLU A 52 -6.98 2.71 -10.27
C GLU A 52 -5.98 1.55 -10.21
N ALA A 53 -6.49 0.34 -10.47
CA ALA A 53 -5.72 -0.86 -10.74
C ALA A 53 -6.49 -1.66 -11.79
N HIS A 54 -6.01 -1.67 -13.04
CA HIS A 54 -6.75 -2.26 -14.15
C HIS A 54 -5.84 -3.03 -15.10
N LEU A 55 -6.30 -4.22 -15.49
CA LEU A 55 -5.74 -5.02 -16.58
C LEU A 55 -6.34 -4.55 -17.92
N LEU A 56 -5.53 -3.94 -18.77
CA LEU A 56 -5.86 -3.74 -20.19
C LEU A 56 -4.92 -4.60 -21.04
N SER A 57 -4.13 -4.01 -21.95
CA SER A 57 -3.01 -4.70 -22.61
C SER A 57 -1.75 -4.76 -21.72
N ASP A 58 -1.69 -3.92 -20.70
CA ASP A 58 -0.71 -3.93 -19.61
C ASP A 58 -1.47 -3.66 -18.30
N LEU A 59 -0.91 -4.07 -17.16
CA LEU A 59 -1.46 -3.73 -15.85
C LEU A 59 -0.89 -2.38 -15.39
N ASN A 60 -1.77 -1.42 -15.13
CA ASN A 60 -1.41 -0.15 -14.53
C ASN A 60 -2.00 -0.02 -13.12
N ILE A 61 -1.14 0.30 -12.14
CA ILE A 61 -1.52 0.62 -10.77
C ILE A 61 -1.19 2.09 -10.53
N VAL A 62 -2.22 2.89 -10.25
CA VAL A 62 -2.10 4.33 -10.03
C VAL A 62 -2.38 4.68 -8.58
N GLY A 63 -1.35 5.20 -7.92
CA GLY A 63 -1.44 5.78 -6.57
C GLY A 63 -1.49 7.30 -6.62
N SER A 64 -2.40 7.92 -5.86
CA SER A 64 -2.47 9.38 -5.69
C SER A 64 -1.72 9.81 -4.43
N ILE A 65 -0.65 10.59 -4.60
CA ILE A 65 0.18 11.04 -3.48
C ILE A 65 -0.34 12.41 -3.06
N SER A 66 -1.22 12.43 -2.06
CA SER A 66 -1.83 13.63 -1.45
C SER A 66 -2.76 14.47 -2.34
N ASP A 67 -3.35 15.52 -1.77
CA ASP A 67 -4.16 16.53 -2.46
C ASP A 67 -3.34 17.44 -3.41
N ASP A 68 -2.01 17.27 -3.45
CA ASP A 68 -1.10 18.11 -4.23
C ASP A 68 -1.01 17.75 -5.72
N TYR A 69 -1.92 16.93 -6.25
CA TYR A 69 -1.92 16.49 -7.66
C TYR A 69 -0.63 15.76 -8.04
N LYS A 70 -0.07 14.96 -7.12
CA LYS A 70 1.08 14.09 -7.39
C LYS A 70 0.60 12.66 -7.56
N GLN A 71 1.23 11.91 -8.45
CA GLN A 71 0.88 10.51 -8.70
C GLN A 71 2.12 9.63 -8.83
N ILE A 72 1.93 8.34 -8.55
CA ILE A 72 2.87 7.29 -8.88
C ILE A 72 2.15 6.25 -9.73
N TRP A 73 2.77 5.91 -10.85
CA TRP A 73 2.25 4.95 -11.81
C TRP A 73 3.19 3.75 -11.83
N ILE A 74 2.65 2.57 -11.60
CA ILE A 74 3.38 1.30 -11.70
C ILE A 74 2.80 0.53 -12.88
N TYR A 75 3.66 0.18 -13.82
CA TYR A 75 3.35 -0.58 -15.01
C TYR A 75 3.95 -1.97 -14.89
N LEU A 76 3.12 -2.99 -15.11
CA LEU A 76 3.54 -4.37 -15.23
C LEU A 76 3.10 -4.90 -16.61
N PRO A 77 3.93 -5.69 -17.31
CA PRO A 77 3.51 -6.35 -18.56
C PRO A 77 2.34 -7.31 -18.31
N GLU A 78 1.56 -7.62 -19.36
CA GLU A 78 0.48 -8.61 -19.29
C GLU A 78 0.96 -9.98 -18.76
N ASP A 79 2.17 -10.39 -19.12
CA ASP A 79 2.80 -11.66 -18.74
C ASP A 79 3.78 -11.53 -17.56
N PHE A 80 3.52 -10.58 -16.64
CA PHE A 80 4.36 -10.40 -15.46
C PHE A 80 4.49 -11.70 -14.66
N THR A 81 5.67 -11.89 -14.06
CA THR A 81 5.96 -13.07 -13.22
C THR A 81 6.24 -12.69 -11.78
N ILE A 82 6.01 -13.63 -10.86
CA ILE A 82 6.42 -13.52 -9.45
C ILE A 82 7.95 -13.51 -9.39
N GLY A 83 8.51 -12.61 -8.57
CA GLY A 83 9.94 -12.44 -8.41
C GLY A 83 10.39 -10.99 -8.56
N THR A 84 11.70 -10.79 -8.50
CA THR A 84 12.34 -9.47 -8.60
C THR A 84 12.69 -9.13 -10.03
N HIS A 85 12.23 -7.97 -10.48
CA HIS A 85 12.47 -7.41 -11.80
C HIS A 85 13.24 -6.09 -11.66
N ALA A 86 14.30 -5.95 -12.45
CA ALA A 86 15.05 -4.70 -12.47
C ALA A 86 14.24 -3.59 -13.13
N LEU A 87 14.35 -2.38 -12.60
CA LEU A 87 13.88 -1.17 -13.25
C LEU A 87 15.11 -0.44 -13.78
N ASN A 88 15.21 -0.27 -15.09
CA ASN A 88 16.22 0.62 -15.67
C ASN A 88 15.66 1.30 -16.92
N SER A 89 16.26 2.43 -17.27
CA SER A 89 15.81 3.29 -18.37
C SER A 89 16.03 2.69 -19.77
N GLN A 90 16.77 1.59 -19.88
CA GLN A 90 17.15 0.96 -21.14
C GLN A 90 16.38 -0.34 -21.41
N GLN A 91 15.63 -0.84 -20.43
CA GLN A 91 14.85 -2.07 -20.58
C GLN A 91 13.52 -1.79 -21.26
N THR A 92 13.21 -2.64 -22.23
CA THR A 92 11.93 -2.70 -22.95
C THR A 92 10.98 -3.70 -22.30
N ASP A 93 11.44 -4.40 -21.27
CA ASP A 93 10.72 -5.39 -20.50
C ASP A 93 9.75 -4.56 -19.63
N HIS A 94 8.45 -4.57 -19.91
CA HIS A 94 7.48 -3.50 -19.59
C HIS A 94 7.24 -3.18 -18.08
N TYR A 95 8.14 -3.56 -17.18
CA TYR A 95 8.15 -3.08 -15.80
C TYR A 95 8.64 -1.64 -15.75
N ALA A 96 7.72 -0.73 -15.40
CA ALA A 96 8.05 0.68 -15.26
C ALA A 96 7.43 1.31 -14.02
N ILE A 97 8.14 2.24 -13.41
CA ILE A 97 7.57 3.15 -12.40
C ILE A 97 7.83 4.58 -12.83
N SER A 98 6.78 5.41 -12.80
CA SER A 98 6.87 6.84 -13.05
C SER A 98 6.28 7.61 -11.87
N TYR A 99 6.85 8.79 -11.60
CA TYR A 99 6.30 9.74 -10.64
C TYR A 99 5.94 11.02 -11.38
N ILE A 100 4.78 11.59 -11.05
CA ILE A 100 4.26 12.78 -11.68
C ILE A 100 3.99 13.82 -10.59
N ASP A 101 4.49 15.05 -10.78
CA ASP A 101 4.21 16.18 -9.91
C ASP A 101 3.40 17.25 -10.65
N GLY A 102 2.36 17.76 -10.00
CA GLY A 102 1.60 18.90 -10.51
C GLY A 102 0.60 18.58 -11.63
N LEU A 103 -0.13 17.45 -11.55
CA LEU A 103 -1.29 17.12 -12.41
C LEU A 103 -2.49 18.03 -12.16
N LYS A 104 -2.28 19.34 -12.23
CA LYS A 104 -3.30 20.36 -12.00
C LYS A 104 -4.03 20.65 -13.30
N ASN A 105 -5.33 20.89 -13.21
CA ASN A 105 -6.14 21.38 -14.34
C ASN A 105 -6.04 22.91 -14.47
N ASP A 106 -4.84 23.47 -14.33
CA ASP A 106 -4.57 24.91 -14.37
C ASP A 106 -3.80 25.35 -15.64
N GLY A 107 -3.54 24.41 -16.56
CA GLY A 107 -2.82 24.65 -17.81
C GLY A 107 -1.29 24.61 -17.67
N VAL A 108 -0.77 24.26 -16.48
CA VAL A 108 0.65 23.97 -16.29
C VAL A 108 0.94 22.51 -16.67
N THR A 109 1.98 22.29 -17.48
CA THR A 109 2.43 20.93 -17.80
C THR A 109 3.01 20.28 -16.54
N PRO A 110 2.57 19.07 -16.17
CA PRO A 110 3.12 18.36 -15.01
C PRO A 110 4.59 17.99 -15.23
N ASP A 111 5.35 17.92 -14.14
CA ASP A 111 6.71 17.39 -14.17
C ASP A 111 6.64 15.86 -14.18
N LEU A 112 7.20 15.24 -15.22
CA LEU A 112 7.28 13.80 -15.38
C LEU A 112 8.67 13.30 -14.97
N TYR A 113 8.71 12.33 -14.05
CA TYR A 113 9.93 11.67 -13.60
C TYR A 113 9.87 10.20 -14.02
N HIS A 114 10.83 9.81 -14.84
CA HIS A 114 10.95 8.45 -15.35
C HIS A 114 11.97 7.65 -14.54
N GLN A 115 11.78 6.34 -14.44
CA GLN A 115 12.75 5.48 -13.77
C GLN A 115 14.14 5.57 -14.40
N GLU A 116 15.15 5.69 -13.55
CA GLU A 116 16.56 5.58 -13.94
C GLU A 116 17.12 4.23 -13.49
N SER A 117 16.83 3.85 -12.24
CA SER A 117 17.28 2.59 -11.64
C SER A 117 16.35 2.16 -10.50
N GLY A 118 16.23 0.86 -10.25
CA GLY A 118 15.45 0.34 -9.13
C GLY A 118 15.14 -1.15 -9.27
N SER A 119 14.21 -1.63 -8.47
CA SER A 119 13.58 -2.93 -8.70
C SER A 119 12.16 -2.96 -8.17
N ILE A 120 11.33 -3.79 -8.79
CA ILE A 120 10.02 -4.19 -8.29
C ILE A 120 10.05 -5.70 -8.02
N GLU A 121 9.51 -6.11 -6.88
CA GLU A 121 9.33 -7.52 -6.53
C GLU A 121 7.84 -7.82 -6.44
N ILE A 122 7.35 -8.68 -7.33
CA ILE A 122 5.99 -9.22 -7.24
C ILE A 122 6.04 -10.40 -6.29
N THR A 123 5.40 -10.27 -5.12
CA THR A 123 5.49 -11.24 -4.03
C THR A 123 4.35 -12.26 -4.04
N GLU A 124 3.19 -11.90 -4.58
CA GLU A 124 2.02 -12.78 -4.66
C GLU A 124 1.13 -12.33 -5.81
N TYR A 125 0.65 -13.29 -6.61
CA TYR A 125 -0.46 -13.09 -7.53
C TYR A 125 -1.39 -14.32 -7.44
N ASP A 126 -2.63 -14.08 -7.04
CA ASP A 126 -3.68 -15.08 -6.96
C ASP A 126 -4.73 -14.79 -8.04
N VAL A 127 -4.80 -15.68 -9.03
CA VAL A 127 -5.65 -15.52 -10.22
C VAL A 127 -7.14 -15.60 -9.88
N GLU A 128 -7.52 -16.38 -8.87
CA GLU A 128 -8.93 -16.58 -8.51
C GLU A 128 -9.53 -15.34 -7.82
N SER A 129 -8.74 -14.70 -6.95
CA SER A 129 -9.14 -13.52 -6.19
C SER A 129 -8.73 -12.21 -6.83
N GLY A 130 -7.87 -12.24 -7.86
CA GLY A 130 -7.26 -11.05 -8.46
C GLY A 130 -6.25 -10.36 -7.53
N LYS A 131 -5.88 -10.97 -6.40
CA LYS A 131 -5.00 -10.34 -5.42
C LYS A 131 -3.58 -10.27 -5.97
N LEU A 132 -3.02 -9.07 -6.02
CA LEU A 132 -1.63 -8.82 -6.39
C LEU A 132 -0.92 -8.03 -5.29
N THR A 133 0.26 -8.49 -4.89
CA THR A 133 1.10 -7.78 -3.91
C THR A 133 2.53 -7.68 -4.41
N GLY A 134 3.21 -6.60 -3.99
CA GLY A 134 4.61 -6.42 -4.30
C GLY A 134 5.27 -5.33 -3.48
N THR A 135 6.59 -5.26 -3.61
CA THR A 135 7.43 -4.21 -3.05
C THR A 135 8.28 -3.56 -4.13
N PHE A 136 8.75 -2.34 -3.91
CA PHE A 136 9.60 -1.67 -4.88
C PHE A 136 10.49 -0.59 -4.24
N TYR A 137 11.57 -0.26 -4.95
CA TYR A 137 12.30 0.98 -4.79
C TYR A 137 12.72 1.47 -6.17
N VAL A 138 12.76 2.79 -6.35
CA VAL A 138 13.12 3.39 -7.62
C VAL A 138 13.74 4.77 -7.41
N LYS A 139 14.78 5.05 -8.19
CA LYS A 139 15.30 6.39 -8.42
C LYS A 139 14.70 6.87 -9.74
N CYS A 140 13.95 7.96 -9.70
CA CYS A 140 13.39 8.59 -10.89
C CYS A 140 14.11 9.92 -11.18
N ILE A 141 14.20 10.28 -12.46
CA ILE A 141 14.80 11.51 -12.95
C ILE A 141 13.87 12.17 -13.99
N ASN A 142 13.82 13.49 -14.01
CA ASN A 142 13.11 14.25 -15.05
C ASN A 142 14.09 14.88 -16.06
N ASP A 143 13.54 15.56 -17.07
CA ASP A 143 14.32 16.20 -18.15
C ASP A 143 15.25 17.33 -17.66
N GLN A 144 15.03 17.85 -16.45
CA GLN A 144 15.88 18.86 -15.79
C GLN A 144 16.88 18.24 -14.80
N GLU A 145 17.12 16.92 -14.89
CA GLU A 145 18.03 16.16 -14.02
C GLU A 145 17.67 16.18 -12.53
N LYS A 146 16.44 16.56 -12.19
CA LYS A 146 15.95 16.50 -10.81
C LYS A 146 15.64 15.05 -10.46
N VAL A 147 16.22 14.59 -9.36
CA VAL A 147 16.10 13.22 -8.87
C VAL A 147 15.07 13.14 -7.75
N ILE A 148 14.28 12.08 -7.77
CA ILE A 148 13.41 11.66 -6.68
C ILE A 148 13.76 10.23 -6.29
N ASN A 149 13.94 9.98 -4.99
CA ASN A 149 14.20 8.64 -4.47
C ASN A 149 12.94 8.11 -3.79
N ILE A 150 12.39 7.02 -4.36
CA ILE A 150 11.27 6.29 -3.79
C ILE A 150 11.81 4.99 -3.20
N THR A 151 11.59 4.80 -1.90
CA THR A 151 12.09 3.64 -1.14
C THR A 151 10.97 3.05 -0.29
N ASN A 152 11.17 1.84 0.24
CA ASN A 152 10.18 1.15 1.07
C ASN A 152 8.78 1.08 0.43
N GLY A 153 8.73 0.99 -0.90
CA GLY A 153 7.49 0.86 -1.67
C GLY A 153 6.84 -0.49 -1.42
N SER A 154 5.54 -0.51 -1.18
CA SER A 154 4.73 -1.73 -1.10
C SER A 154 3.32 -1.45 -1.56
N PHE A 155 2.69 -2.45 -2.16
CA PHE A 155 1.31 -2.35 -2.61
C PHE A 155 0.55 -3.68 -2.44
N LEU A 156 -0.76 -3.55 -2.31
CA LEU A 156 -1.73 -4.62 -2.42
C LEU A 156 -2.92 -4.07 -3.21
N VAL A 157 -3.27 -4.73 -4.30
CA VAL A 157 -4.40 -4.38 -5.17
C VAL A 157 -5.20 -5.63 -5.55
N PHE A 158 -6.42 -5.43 -6.03
CA PHE A 158 -7.22 -6.47 -6.65
C PHE A 158 -7.51 -6.07 -8.10
N ILE A 159 -7.19 -6.96 -9.05
CA ILE A 159 -7.29 -6.72 -10.50
C ILE A 159 -8.29 -7.64 -11.18
#